data_AF-A0A8J3Y1B1-F1
#
_entry.id   AF-A0A8J3Y1B1-F1
#
_cell.length_a   1.000
_cell.length_b   1.000
_cell.length_c   1.000
_cell.angle_alpha   90.00
_cell.angle_beta   90.00
_cell.angle_gamma   90.00
#
_symmetry.space_group_name_H-M   'P 1'
#
loop_
_entity.id
_entity.type
_entity.pdbx_description
1 polymer ?
#
loop_
_entity_poly.entity_id
_entity_poly.type
_entity_poly.pdbx_seq_one_letter_code
_entity_poly.pdbx_strand_id
1 'polypeptide(L)'
;MSVPGVTLLLFESLDQQSRGELAHWLRTFGVSVEAQVDGTICFKIGDGSVLAMPDWDGSCEFGLAIGDWDPEPGDDYSQMERQPVQELSVWARGTEIQTQMITGRLVLALMQRLSAVVDFDGLLGPSPWAPTGMRGEEEARLAEVHSFVTSLPGWVCEVGYMTIDGSRWYSHVGDAEFLEAWLRHPAFHLVIQ
;
A
#
# COMPACT_ATOMS: atom_id res chain seq x y z
N MET A 1 -6.95 -15.55 -2.26
CA MET A 1 -8.03 -14.73 -2.85
C MET A 1 -7.40 -13.41 -3.19
N SER A 2 -7.66 -12.89 -4.38
CA SER A 2 -6.97 -11.69 -4.80
C SER A 2 -7.60 -10.43 -4.22
N VAL A 3 -6.78 -9.61 -3.58
CA VAL A 3 -7.22 -8.41 -2.85
C VAL A 3 -6.24 -7.26 -3.11
N PRO A 4 -6.72 -6.01 -3.23
CA PRO A 4 -5.84 -4.86 -3.15
C PRO A 4 -5.22 -4.81 -1.76
N GLY A 5 -3.89 -4.80 -1.74
CA GLY A 5 -3.08 -4.76 -0.54
C GLY A 5 -1.88 -3.85 -0.78
N VAL A 6 -1.43 -3.21 0.29
CA VAL A 6 -0.15 -2.51 0.33
C VAL A 6 0.46 -2.71 1.72
N THR A 7 1.75 -2.47 1.82
CA THR A 7 2.47 -2.55 3.09
C THR A 7 2.97 -1.18 3.49
N LEU A 8 2.66 -0.73 4.71
CA LEU A 8 3.26 0.47 5.27
C LEU A 8 4.55 0.11 6.00
N LEU A 9 5.64 0.78 5.63
CA LEU A 9 6.94 0.63 6.26
C LEU A 9 7.08 1.69 7.36
N LEU A 10 7.19 1.22 8.61
CA LEU A 10 7.25 2.06 9.79
C LEU A 10 8.69 2.21 10.27
N PHE A 11 9.07 3.44 10.62
CA PHE A 11 10.41 3.75 11.16
C PHE A 11 10.48 3.76 12.68
N GLU A 12 9.35 3.51 13.34
CA GLU A 12 9.19 3.39 14.77
C GLU A 12 8.24 2.22 15.05
N SER A 13 8.56 1.38 16.04
CA SER A 13 7.68 0.28 16.41
C SER A 13 6.46 0.79 17.16
N LEU A 14 5.27 0.33 16.75
CA LEU A 14 4.03 0.56 17.47
C LEU A 14 4.01 -0.25 18.76
N ASP A 15 4.23 0.44 19.88
CA ASP A 15 4.06 -0.13 21.21
C ASP A 15 2.57 -0.37 21.55
N GLN A 16 2.31 -0.96 22.71
CA GLN A 16 0.95 -1.31 23.11
C GLN A 16 0.02 -0.08 23.19
N GLN A 17 0.55 1.07 23.61
CA GLN A 17 -0.21 2.31 23.70
C GLN A 17 -0.57 2.82 22.30
N SER A 18 0.40 2.93 21.41
CA SER A 18 0.25 3.40 20.03
C SER A 18 -0.72 2.52 19.25
N ARG A 19 -0.67 1.20 19.46
CA ARG A 19 -1.66 0.25 18.90
C ARG A 19 -3.07 0.53 19.41
N GLY A 20 -3.22 0.82 20.71
CA GLY A 20 -4.51 1.19 21.31
C GLY A 20 -5.06 2.50 20.75
N GLU A 21 -4.19 3.50 20.56
CA GLU A 21 -4.54 4.79 19.96
C GLU A 21 -4.92 4.65 18.48
N LEU A 22 -4.20 3.83 17.72
CA LEU A 22 -4.53 3.50 16.32
C LEU A 22 -5.91 2.83 16.23
N ALA A 23 -6.16 1.82 17.06
CA ALA A 23 -7.46 1.14 17.10
C ALA A 23 -8.59 2.09 17.52
N HIS A 24 -8.33 3.02 18.44
CA HIS A 24 -9.31 4.05 18.81
C HIS A 24 -9.58 5.03 17.66
N TRP A 25 -8.54 5.47 16.97
CA TRP A 25 -8.66 6.34 15.80
C TRP A 25 -9.45 5.67 14.67
N LEU A 26 -9.19 4.40 14.37
CA LEU A 26 -9.96 3.66 13.35
C LEU A 26 -11.46 3.58 13.65
N ARG A 27 -11.85 3.51 14.93
CA ARG A 27 -13.27 3.54 15.33
C ARG A 27 -13.96 4.85 14.97
N THR A 28 -13.22 5.94 14.76
CA THR A 28 -13.79 7.22 14.31
C THR A 28 -14.33 7.17 12.89
N PHE A 29 -13.94 6.17 12.07
CA PHE A 29 -14.42 5.98 10.70
C PHE A 29 -15.78 5.26 10.61
N GLY A 30 -16.40 5.01 11.75
CA GLY A 30 -17.84 4.72 11.83
C GLY A 30 -18.24 3.25 11.79
N VAL A 31 -17.36 2.28 12.08
CA VAL A 31 -17.77 0.85 12.16
C VAL A 31 -17.02 0.02 13.21
N SER A 32 -17.56 -1.18 13.47
CA SER A 32 -17.05 -2.23 14.35
C SER A 32 -15.60 -2.58 14.01
N VAL A 33 -14.75 -2.49 15.03
CA VAL A 33 -13.37 -2.94 14.98
C VAL A 33 -13.30 -4.25 15.75
N GLU A 34 -13.06 -5.34 15.04
CA GLU A 34 -12.91 -6.68 15.61
C GLU A 34 -11.44 -7.10 15.52
N ALA A 35 -10.81 -7.27 16.68
CA ALA A 35 -9.49 -7.89 16.73
C ALA A 35 -9.64 -9.40 16.58
N GLN A 36 -8.92 -9.97 15.62
CA GLN A 36 -8.83 -11.41 15.39
C GLN A 36 -7.80 -12.04 16.33
N VAL A 37 -7.87 -13.36 16.47
CA VAL A 37 -6.98 -14.14 17.36
C VAL A 37 -5.52 -14.03 16.95
N ASP A 38 -5.25 -13.81 15.67
CA ASP A 38 -3.90 -13.63 15.11
C ASP A 38 -3.35 -12.20 15.25
N GLY A 39 -4.11 -11.29 15.85
CA GLY A 39 -3.71 -9.88 16.01
C GLY A 39 -4.09 -8.98 14.83
N THR A 40 -4.72 -9.52 13.78
CA THR A 40 -5.29 -8.74 12.69
C THR A 40 -6.46 -7.90 13.19
N ILE A 41 -6.52 -6.63 12.78
CA ILE A 41 -7.64 -5.75 13.04
C ILE A 41 -8.53 -5.73 11.80
N CYS A 42 -9.72 -6.32 11.89
CA CYS A 42 -10.73 -6.25 10.84
C CYS A 42 -11.74 -5.14 11.16
N PHE A 43 -12.09 -4.34 10.17
CA PHE A 43 -13.07 -3.27 10.34
C PHE A 43 -13.75 -2.93 9.02
N LYS A 44 -14.82 -2.13 9.10
CA LYS A 44 -15.44 -1.51 7.94
C LYS A 44 -15.31 0.00 8.06
N ILE A 45 -15.45 0.70 6.95
CA ILE A 45 -15.55 2.16 6.93
C ILE A 45 -17.01 2.49 6.62
N GLY A 46 -17.67 3.18 7.55
CA GLY A 46 -19.11 3.44 7.51
C GLY A 46 -19.42 4.84 7.01
N ASP A 47 -18.51 5.77 7.28
CA ASP A 47 -18.55 7.12 6.75
C ASP A 47 -17.27 7.38 5.96
N GLY A 48 -17.35 7.30 4.64
CA GLY A 48 -16.18 7.57 3.77
C GLY A 48 -15.80 9.05 3.70
N SER A 49 -16.61 9.97 4.23
CA SER A 49 -16.29 11.41 4.20
C SER A 49 -15.04 11.74 5.01
N VAL A 50 -14.75 10.97 6.06
CA VAL A 50 -13.52 11.06 6.88
C VAL A 50 -12.25 10.76 6.07
N LEU A 51 -12.40 10.10 4.91
CA LEU A 51 -11.34 9.78 3.95
C LEU A 51 -11.55 10.50 2.60
N ALA A 52 -12.31 11.60 2.60
CA ALA A 52 -12.64 12.38 1.41
C ALA A 52 -13.34 11.58 0.29
N MET A 53 -14.15 10.59 0.67
CA MET A 53 -14.99 9.79 -0.21
C MET A 53 -16.45 9.77 0.28
N PRO A 54 -17.19 10.88 0.12
CA PRO A 54 -18.55 10.99 0.64
C PRO A 54 -19.55 10.02 -0.02
N ASP A 55 -19.26 9.54 -1.24
CA ASP A 55 -20.12 8.60 -1.98
C ASP A 55 -19.82 7.12 -1.67
N TRP A 56 -19.04 6.85 -0.62
CA TRP A 56 -18.70 5.49 -0.19
C TRP A 56 -19.92 4.76 0.41
N ASP A 57 -20.15 3.52 0.00
CA ASP A 57 -21.35 2.74 0.34
C ASP A 57 -21.20 1.81 1.56
N GLY A 58 -20.00 1.72 2.14
CA GLY A 58 -19.72 0.87 3.30
C GLY A 58 -19.67 -0.63 3.01
N SER A 59 -19.60 -1.04 1.75
CA SER A 59 -19.71 -2.45 1.35
C SER A 59 -18.48 -3.30 1.67
N CYS A 60 -17.30 -2.69 1.81
CA CYS A 60 -16.03 -3.40 1.97
C CYS A 60 -15.59 -3.58 3.44
N GLU A 61 -14.99 -4.73 3.71
CA GLU A 61 -14.22 -5.03 4.93
C GLU A 61 -12.73 -4.82 4.68
N PHE A 62 -12.05 -4.19 5.63
CA PHE A 62 -10.63 -3.89 5.62
C PHE A 62 -9.93 -4.69 6.70
N GLY A 63 -8.66 -4.98 6.48
CA GLY A 63 -7.79 -5.58 7.48
C GLY A 63 -6.49 -4.82 7.63
N LEU A 64 -5.99 -4.82 8.87
CA LEU A 64 -4.68 -4.31 9.24
C LEU A 64 -3.94 -5.39 10.03
N ALA A 65 -2.75 -5.76 9.58
CA ALA A 65 -1.88 -6.70 10.28
C ALA A 65 -0.55 -6.01 10.58
N ILE A 66 -0.11 -6.07 11.84
CA ILE A 66 1.19 -5.55 12.26
C ILE A 66 2.18 -6.72 12.23
N GLY A 67 3.24 -6.59 11.46
CA GLY A 67 4.32 -7.56 11.35
C GLY A 67 5.66 -6.96 11.77
N ASP A 68 6.63 -7.81 12.10
CA ASP A 68 8.01 -7.38 12.19
C ASP A 68 8.53 -7.12 10.77
N TRP A 69 9.34 -6.08 10.58
CA TRP A 69 9.97 -5.87 9.28
C TRP A 69 11.11 -6.88 9.09
N ASP A 70 10.93 -7.80 8.13
CA ASP A 70 11.88 -8.87 7.80
C ASP A 70 12.06 -8.95 6.27
N PRO A 71 12.90 -8.08 5.68
CA PRO A 71 13.08 -8.03 4.23
C PRO A 71 13.75 -9.31 3.72
N GLU A 72 13.40 -9.74 2.50
CA GLU A 72 14.00 -10.94 1.93
C GLU A 72 15.49 -10.71 1.60
N PRO A 73 16.34 -11.75 1.67
CA PRO A 73 17.72 -11.66 1.22
C PRO A 73 17.82 -11.24 -0.25
N GLY A 74 18.26 -10.01 -0.50
CA GLY A 74 18.39 -9.44 -1.85
C GLY A 74 17.54 -8.20 -2.06
N ASP A 75 16.60 -7.92 -1.16
CA ASP A 75 15.80 -6.70 -1.20
C ASP A 75 16.68 -5.46 -1.02
N ASP A 76 16.56 -4.52 -1.95
CA ASP A 76 17.41 -3.33 -2.00
C ASP A 76 16.69 -2.08 -1.51
N TYR A 77 16.62 -1.94 -0.17
CA TYR A 77 16.11 -0.74 0.50
C TYR A 77 17.19 0.33 0.73
N SER A 78 18.34 0.25 0.04
CA SER A 78 19.48 1.16 0.27
C SER A 78 19.22 2.62 -0.12
N GLN A 79 18.18 2.86 -0.94
CA GLN A 79 17.75 4.19 -1.36
C GLN A 79 16.97 4.94 -0.27
N MET A 80 16.53 4.26 0.79
CA MET A 80 15.83 4.88 1.91
C MET A 80 16.81 5.48 2.91
N GLU A 81 16.55 6.72 3.35
CA GLU A 81 17.40 7.40 4.36
C GLU A 81 17.46 6.67 5.70
N ARG A 82 16.34 6.01 6.06
CA ARG A 82 16.18 5.22 7.28
C ARG A 82 15.64 3.85 6.90
N GLN A 83 16.08 2.83 7.63
CA GLN A 83 15.52 1.49 7.46
C GLN A 83 14.24 1.36 8.28
N PRO A 84 13.20 0.68 7.76
CA PRO A 84 12.03 0.33 8.53
C PRO A 84 12.40 -0.59 9.71
N VAL A 85 11.52 -0.64 10.70
CA VAL A 85 11.66 -1.51 11.88
C VAL A 85 10.42 -2.33 12.15
N GLN A 86 9.33 -2.03 11.43
CA GLN A 86 8.04 -2.70 11.55
C GLN A 86 7.25 -2.47 10.26
N GLU A 87 6.34 -3.39 9.97
CA GLU A 87 5.42 -3.29 8.84
C GLU A 87 3.96 -3.30 9.30
N LEU A 88 3.11 -2.66 8.51
CA LEU A 88 1.67 -2.67 8.68
C LEU A 88 1.02 -2.96 7.32
N SER A 89 0.63 -4.21 7.12
CA SER A 89 -0.10 -4.63 5.92
C SER A 89 -1.53 -4.11 5.98
N VAL A 90 -1.98 -3.47 4.90
CA VAL A 90 -3.33 -2.94 4.74
C VAL A 90 -3.97 -3.61 3.54
N TRP A 91 -5.14 -4.23 3.73
CA TRP A 91 -5.86 -4.87 2.63
C TRP A 91 -7.36 -4.60 2.70
N ALA A 92 -8.04 -4.78 1.57
CA ALA A 92 -9.48 -4.63 1.46
C ALA A 92 -10.14 -5.79 0.71
N ARG A 93 -11.32 -6.22 1.15
CA ARG A 93 -12.12 -7.24 0.45
C ARG A 93 -12.87 -6.62 -0.73
N GLY A 94 -12.34 -6.81 -1.92
CA GLY A 94 -12.97 -6.37 -3.17
C GLY A 94 -11.92 -5.77 -4.10
N THR A 95 -12.13 -5.86 -5.40
CA THR A 95 -11.16 -5.39 -6.41
C THR A 95 -11.69 -4.21 -7.22
N GLU A 96 -12.88 -3.72 -6.89
CA GLU A 96 -13.52 -2.60 -7.57
C GLU A 96 -12.72 -1.31 -7.36
N ILE A 97 -12.78 -0.39 -8.33
CA ILE A 97 -12.04 0.87 -8.27
C ILE A 97 -12.39 1.70 -7.03
N GLN A 98 -13.65 1.69 -6.59
CA GLN A 98 -14.06 2.39 -5.37
C GLN A 98 -13.38 1.81 -4.12
N THR A 99 -13.29 0.48 -4.04
CA THR A 99 -12.56 -0.25 -2.99
C THR A 99 -11.08 0.12 -3.00
N GLN A 100 -10.44 0.12 -4.17
CA GLN A 100 -9.03 0.52 -4.28
C GLN A 100 -8.82 1.99 -3.87
N MET A 101 -9.71 2.89 -4.29
CA MET A 101 -9.65 4.32 -3.97
C MET A 101 -9.75 4.56 -2.45
N ILE A 102 -10.73 3.94 -1.78
CA ILE A 102 -10.89 4.11 -0.33
C ILE A 102 -9.73 3.46 0.43
N THR A 103 -9.19 2.33 -0.04
CA THR A 103 -7.98 1.73 0.51
C THR A 103 -6.80 2.69 0.39
N GLY A 104 -6.55 3.27 -0.78
CA GLY A 104 -5.44 4.21 -0.94
C GLY A 104 -5.61 5.48 -0.10
N ARG A 105 -6.85 5.98 0.09
CA ARG A 105 -7.13 7.10 1.01
C ARG A 105 -6.87 6.74 2.47
N LEU A 106 -7.27 5.54 2.90
CA LEU A 106 -6.98 5.01 4.23
C LEU A 106 -5.46 4.90 4.45
N VAL A 107 -4.73 4.35 3.47
CA VAL A 107 -3.28 4.21 3.48
C VAL A 107 -2.61 5.58 3.60
N LEU A 108 -3.05 6.57 2.82
CA LEU A 108 -2.55 7.94 2.91
C LEU A 108 -2.75 8.54 4.32
N ALA A 109 -3.94 8.36 4.89
CA ALA A 109 -4.23 8.84 6.24
C ALA A 109 -3.36 8.15 7.31
N LEU A 110 -3.09 6.85 7.15
CA LEU A 110 -2.19 6.09 8.01
C LEU A 110 -0.73 6.55 7.86
N MET A 111 -0.24 6.76 6.63
CA MET A 111 1.11 7.27 6.36
C MET A 111 1.35 8.61 7.05
N GLN A 112 0.39 9.53 6.93
CA GLN A 112 0.47 10.85 7.57
C GLN A 112 0.47 10.74 9.10
N ARG A 113 -0.33 9.83 9.66
CA ARG A 113 -0.42 9.63 11.12
C ARG A 113 0.83 8.98 11.69
N LEU A 114 1.40 8.01 10.99
CA LEU A 114 2.50 7.17 11.46
C LEU A 114 3.87 7.61 10.93
N SER A 115 3.92 8.68 10.13
CA SER A 115 5.13 9.11 9.41
C SER A 115 5.78 7.96 8.62
N ALA A 116 4.95 7.16 7.95
CA ALA A 116 5.35 5.96 7.22
C ALA A 116 5.52 6.23 5.71
N VAL A 117 6.20 5.31 5.03
CA VAL A 117 6.15 5.17 3.56
C VAL A 117 5.33 3.95 3.18
N VAL A 118 4.88 3.88 1.93
CA VAL A 118 4.10 2.73 1.42
C VAL A 118 4.96 1.95 0.44
N ASP A 119 5.04 0.65 0.65
CA ASP A 119 5.40 -0.35 -0.35
C ASP A 119 4.12 -0.79 -1.07
N PHE A 120 4.10 -0.63 -2.39
CA PHE A 120 2.95 -0.99 -3.22
C PHE A 120 2.91 -2.48 -3.58
N ASP A 121 3.84 -3.29 -3.07
CA ASP A 121 3.99 -4.72 -3.29
C ASP A 121 4.00 -5.09 -4.79
N GLY A 122 4.58 -4.22 -5.62
CA GLY A 122 4.71 -4.40 -7.06
C GLY A 122 4.90 -3.10 -7.84
N LEU A 123 4.89 -3.24 -9.17
CA LEU A 123 5.04 -2.11 -10.10
C LEU A 123 3.72 -1.39 -10.30
N LEU A 124 3.76 -0.07 -10.09
CA LEU A 124 2.74 0.88 -10.52
C LEU A 124 2.98 1.32 -11.96
N GLY A 125 1.95 1.80 -12.64
CA GLY A 125 2.10 2.29 -14.01
C GLY A 125 0.83 2.90 -14.58
N PRO A 126 0.82 3.25 -15.87
CA PRO A 126 -0.39 3.73 -16.55
C PRO A 126 -1.45 2.61 -16.72
N SER A 127 -1.07 1.35 -16.51
CA SER A 127 -1.94 0.18 -16.52
C SER A 127 -1.42 -0.91 -15.58
N PRO A 128 -2.29 -1.75 -14.99
CA PRO A 128 -1.88 -2.84 -14.11
C PRO A 128 -0.87 -3.77 -14.76
N TRP A 129 0.21 -4.11 -14.06
CA TRP A 129 1.25 -4.98 -14.59
C TRP A 129 0.70 -6.36 -14.98
N ALA A 130 1.12 -6.86 -16.13
CA ALA A 130 0.74 -8.17 -16.66
C ALA A 130 1.90 -8.73 -17.51
N PRO A 131 2.49 -9.88 -17.15
CA PRO A 131 3.60 -10.45 -17.92
C PRO A 131 3.17 -10.71 -19.37
N THR A 132 3.99 -10.29 -20.34
CA THR A 132 3.75 -10.62 -21.76
C THR A 132 4.48 -11.89 -22.18
N GLY A 133 5.50 -12.30 -21.41
CA GLY A 133 6.37 -13.43 -21.75
C GLY A 133 7.34 -13.12 -22.89
N MET A 134 7.39 -11.86 -23.35
CA MET A 134 8.28 -11.40 -24.40
C MET A 134 9.23 -10.35 -23.84
N ARG A 135 10.48 -10.75 -23.62
CA ARG A 135 11.52 -9.92 -22.99
C ARG A 135 11.61 -8.49 -23.53
N GLY A 136 11.59 -8.30 -24.85
CA GLY A 136 11.69 -6.97 -25.45
C GLY A 136 10.48 -6.07 -25.18
N GLU A 137 9.29 -6.66 -25.05
CA GLU A 137 8.08 -5.93 -24.65
C GLU A 137 8.10 -5.61 -23.16
N GLU A 138 8.59 -6.52 -22.32
CA GLU A 138 8.76 -6.30 -20.88
C GLU A 138 9.76 -5.17 -20.60
N GLU A 139 10.90 -5.13 -21.29
CA GLU A 139 11.88 -4.04 -21.19
C GLU A 139 11.29 -2.69 -21.61
N ALA A 140 10.53 -2.65 -22.72
CA ALA A 140 9.85 -1.43 -23.17
C ALA A 140 8.79 -0.96 -22.17
N ARG A 141 8.04 -1.90 -21.59
CA ARG A 141 7.00 -1.62 -20.60
C ARG A 141 7.58 -1.15 -19.27
N LEU A 142 8.71 -1.72 -18.83
CA LEU A 142 9.45 -1.22 -17.66
C LEU A 142 9.89 0.23 -17.89
N ALA A 143 10.42 0.56 -19.08
CA ALA A 143 10.79 1.95 -19.38
C ALA A 143 9.59 2.91 -19.35
N GLU A 144 8.41 2.47 -19.83
CA GLU A 144 7.16 3.24 -19.71
C GLU A 144 6.75 3.41 -18.25
N VAL A 145 6.80 2.35 -17.44
CA VAL A 145 6.51 2.38 -16.00
C VAL A 145 7.44 3.38 -15.29
N HIS A 146 8.75 3.29 -15.52
CA HIS A 146 9.72 4.19 -14.88
C HIS A 146 9.45 5.65 -15.29
N SER A 147 9.22 5.92 -16.57
CA SER A 147 8.87 7.26 -17.05
C SER A 147 7.56 7.76 -16.46
N PHE A 148 6.60 6.88 -16.24
CA PHE A 148 5.31 7.22 -15.64
C PHE A 148 5.45 7.59 -14.17
N VAL A 149 6.06 6.72 -13.35
CA VAL A 149 6.15 6.96 -11.90
C VAL A 149 7.02 8.16 -11.57
N THR A 150 8.11 8.37 -12.30
CA THR A 150 8.98 9.56 -12.14
C THR A 150 8.33 10.87 -12.60
N SER A 151 7.21 10.80 -13.31
CA SER A 151 6.45 12.01 -13.72
C SER A 151 5.48 12.51 -12.64
N LEU A 152 5.19 11.70 -11.62
CA LEU A 152 4.32 12.09 -10.50
C LEU A 152 5.13 12.86 -9.44
N PRO A 153 4.53 13.87 -8.78
CA PRO A 153 5.11 14.51 -7.60
C PRO A 153 5.41 13.53 -6.46
N GLY A 154 6.28 13.95 -5.53
CA GLY A 154 6.70 13.16 -4.37
C GLY A 154 7.93 12.27 -4.63
N TRP A 155 8.34 11.56 -3.58
CA TRP A 155 9.43 10.61 -3.64
C TRP A 155 8.91 9.19 -3.89
N VAL A 156 9.54 8.49 -4.83
CA VAL A 156 9.33 7.06 -5.11
C VAL A 156 10.66 6.42 -5.49
N CYS A 157 10.89 5.19 -5.05
CA CYS A 157 12.01 4.37 -5.48
C CYS A 157 11.58 2.95 -5.82
N GLU A 158 12.43 2.25 -6.57
CA GLU A 158 12.28 0.83 -6.86
C GLU A 158 13.08 0.01 -5.83
N VAL A 159 12.40 -0.91 -5.15
CA VAL A 159 13.03 -1.94 -4.32
C VAL A 159 13.06 -3.22 -5.13
N GLY A 160 14.26 -3.64 -5.51
CA GLY A 160 14.43 -4.88 -6.27
C GLY A 160 14.35 -6.09 -5.35
N TYR A 161 13.60 -7.12 -5.74
CA TYR A 161 13.49 -8.39 -5.04
C TYR A 161 13.70 -9.58 -6.01
N MET A 162 13.95 -10.77 -5.47
CA MET A 162 14.16 -11.98 -6.27
C MET A 162 12.88 -12.81 -6.34
N THR A 163 12.44 -13.15 -7.54
CA THR A 163 11.29 -14.05 -7.74
C THR A 163 11.70 -15.52 -7.59
N ILE A 164 10.72 -16.41 -7.41
CA ILE A 164 10.93 -17.87 -7.23
C ILE A 164 11.71 -18.50 -8.40
N ASP A 165 11.57 -17.96 -9.62
CA ASP A 165 12.28 -18.41 -10.81
C ASP A 165 13.72 -17.85 -10.93
N GLY A 166 14.16 -17.06 -9.95
CA GLY A 166 15.48 -16.42 -9.93
C GLY A 166 15.59 -15.16 -10.79
N SER A 167 14.48 -14.64 -11.31
CA SER A 167 14.45 -13.32 -11.95
C SER A 167 14.51 -12.20 -10.90
N ARG A 168 15.02 -11.03 -11.28
CA ARG A 168 14.94 -9.82 -10.44
C ARG A 168 13.70 -9.03 -10.85
N TRP A 169 12.85 -8.72 -9.88
CA TRP A 169 11.69 -7.87 -10.04
C TRP A 169 11.75 -6.68 -9.10
N TYR A 170 10.76 -5.79 -9.17
CA TYR A 170 10.75 -4.55 -8.41
C TYR A 170 9.37 -4.28 -7.80
N SER A 171 9.37 -3.73 -6.60
CA SER A 171 8.24 -3.01 -6.02
C SER A 171 8.52 -1.52 -6.01
N HIS A 172 7.48 -0.69 -6.08
CA HIS A 172 7.62 0.73 -5.79
C HIS A 172 7.39 0.99 -4.30
N VAL A 173 8.28 1.78 -3.71
CA VAL A 173 8.11 2.36 -2.38
C VAL A 173 8.00 3.87 -2.53
N GLY A 174 6.95 4.47 -1.99
CA GLY A 174 6.67 5.90 -2.15
C GLY A 174 6.28 6.61 -0.86
N ASP A 175 6.48 7.92 -0.85
CA ASP A 175 6.06 8.79 0.25
C ASP A 175 4.58 9.21 0.13
N ALA A 176 4.12 9.98 1.12
CA ALA A 176 2.74 10.43 1.17
C ALA A 176 2.40 11.42 0.03
N GLU A 177 3.36 12.22 -0.43
CA GLU A 177 3.16 13.15 -1.56
C GLU A 177 2.91 12.37 -2.85
N PHE A 178 3.70 11.32 -3.08
CA PHE A 178 3.56 10.42 -4.22
C PHE A 178 2.22 9.70 -4.22
N LEU A 179 1.82 9.08 -3.10
CA LEU A 179 0.52 8.42 -3.02
C LEU A 179 -0.64 9.41 -3.23
N GLU A 180 -0.52 10.63 -2.70
CA GLU A 180 -1.54 11.66 -2.88
C GLU A 180 -1.66 12.12 -4.35
N ALA A 181 -0.54 12.20 -5.07
CA ALA A 181 -0.53 12.44 -6.51
C ALA A 181 -1.13 11.26 -7.28
N TRP A 182 -0.75 10.02 -6.93
CA TRP A 182 -1.25 8.82 -7.57
C TRP A 182 -2.77 8.67 -7.42
N LEU A 183 -3.31 8.93 -6.22
CA LEU A 183 -4.76 8.92 -5.93
C LEU A 183 -5.59 9.93 -6.75
N ARG A 184 -4.96 10.97 -7.29
CA ARG A 184 -5.62 11.96 -8.16
C ARG A 184 -5.50 11.59 -9.64
N HIS A 185 -4.64 10.64 -9.98
CA HIS A 185 -4.38 10.30 -11.36
C HIS A 185 -5.54 9.47 -11.95
N PRO A 186 -5.99 9.72 -13.20
CA PRO A 186 -7.09 8.97 -13.81
C PRO A 186 -6.84 7.47 -13.97
N ALA A 187 -5.57 7.07 -14.01
CA ALA A 187 -5.15 5.68 -14.13
C ALA A 187 -4.95 4.98 -12.76
N PHE A 188 -5.32 5.63 -11.65
CA PHE A 188 -5.10 5.08 -10.31
C PHE A 188 -5.60 3.63 -10.21
N HIS A 189 -4.73 2.78 -9.68
CA HIS A 189 -5.04 1.43 -9.24
C HIS A 189 -4.03 1.01 -8.17
N LEU A 190 -4.42 0.06 -7.34
CA LEU A 190 -3.53 -0.67 -6.47
C LEU A 190 -3.11 -1.99 -7.14
N VAL A 191 -1.97 -2.52 -6.71
CA VAL A 191 -1.58 -3.88 -7.09
C VAL A 191 -2.55 -4.84 -6.41
N ILE A 192 -3.03 -5.82 -7.18
CA ILE A 192 -3.92 -6.86 -6.69
C ILE A 192 -3.07 -8.11 -6.41
N GLN A 193 -2.97 -8.49 -5.15
CA GLN A 193 -2.22 -9.66 -4.67
C GLN A 193 -3.00 -10.97 -4.86
#